data_AF-A0A0C1PWJ3-F1
#
_entry.id   AF-A0A0C1PWJ3-F1
#
_cell.length_a   1.000
_cell.length_b   1.000
_cell.length_c   1.000
_cell.angle_alpha   90.00
_cell.angle_beta   90.00
_cell.angle_gamma   90.00
#
_symmetry.space_group_name_H-M   'P 1'
#
loop_
_entity.id
_entity.type
_entity.pdbx_description
1 polymer ?
#
loop_
_entity_poly.entity_id
_entity_poly.type
_entity_poly.pdbx_seq_one_letter_code
_entity_poly.pdbx_strand_id
1 'polypeptide(L)'
;MPQPALSTFEPMIPQVAELLADDPQLLAFFNHLTLGYQREWARYIFGAKAEATKQRHIADMRQILAAGYKSKRAYGSRPKP
;
A
#
# COMPACT_ATOMS: atom_id res chain seq x y z
N MET A 1 4.20 -22.87 2.85
CA MET A 1 3.26 -22.60 1.73
C MET A 1 3.81 -21.43 0.91
N PRO A 2 3.76 -21.49 -0.43
CA PRO A 2 4.18 -20.37 -1.26
C PRO A 2 3.28 -19.16 -1.01
N GLN A 3 3.86 -17.96 -1.00
CA GLN A 3 3.10 -16.73 -0.86
C GLN A 3 2.39 -16.42 -2.19
N PRO A 4 1.13 -15.92 -2.19
CA PRO A 4 0.42 -15.65 -3.43
C PRO A 4 1.16 -14.63 -4.30
N ALA A 5 1.06 -14.79 -5.62
CA ALA A 5 1.65 -13.86 -6.58
C ALA A 5 1.05 -12.45 -6.44
N LEU A 6 1.79 -11.42 -6.84
CA LEU A 6 1.31 -10.04 -6.79
C LEU A 6 0.07 -9.81 -7.65
N SER A 7 -0.05 -10.50 -8.78
CA SER A 7 -1.22 -10.44 -9.66
C SER A 7 -2.52 -10.89 -8.97
N THR A 8 -2.44 -11.77 -7.97
CA THR A 8 -3.60 -12.20 -7.18
C THR A 8 -4.27 -11.03 -6.44
N PHE A 9 -3.52 -9.97 -6.15
CA PHE A 9 -4.01 -8.81 -5.39
C PHE A 9 -4.45 -7.64 -6.27
N GLU A 10 -4.30 -7.73 -7.59
CA GLU A 10 -4.74 -6.69 -8.51
C GLU A 10 -6.24 -6.34 -8.38
N PRO A 11 -7.17 -7.30 -8.21
CA PRO A 11 -8.59 -6.97 -8.02
C PRO A 11 -8.88 -6.18 -6.74
N MET A 12 -7.92 -6.10 -5.82
CA MET A 12 -8.05 -5.38 -4.55
C MET A 12 -7.53 -3.93 -4.65
N ILE A 13 -6.92 -3.52 -5.77
CA ILE A 13 -6.43 -2.14 -5.96
C ILE A 13 -7.53 -1.10 -5.78
N PRO A 14 -8.77 -1.28 -6.30
CA PRO A 14 -9.85 -0.33 -6.04
C PRO A 14 -10.16 -0.19 -4.54
N GLN A 15 -10.08 -1.29 -3.78
CA GLN A 15 -10.30 -1.23 -2.33
C GLN A 15 -9.18 -0.46 -1.62
N VAL A 16 -7.94 -0.51 -2.11
CA VAL A 16 -6.85 0.34 -1.58
C VAL A 16 -7.13 1.81 -1.85
N ALA A 17 -7.65 2.15 -3.04
CA ALA A 17 -8.02 3.52 -3.38
C ALA A 17 -9.16 4.05 -2.48
N GLU A 18 -10.17 3.23 -2.19
CA GLU A 18 -11.26 3.60 -1.25
C GLU A 18 -10.74 3.91 0.16
N LEU A 19 -9.72 3.18 0.63
CA LEU A 19 -9.08 3.45 1.93
C LEU A 19 -8.31 4.77 1.99
N LEU A 20 -8.14 5.43 0.84
CA LEU A 20 -7.48 6.74 0.69
C LEU A 20 -8.46 7.83 0.24
N ALA A 21 -9.73 7.52 0.02
CA ALA A 21 -10.69 8.43 -0.60
C ALA A 21 -10.95 9.72 0.23
N ASP A 22 -10.70 9.67 1.53
CA ASP A 22 -10.78 10.82 2.44
C ASP A 22 -9.56 11.75 2.36
N ASP A 23 -8.50 11.36 1.65
CA ASP A 23 -7.31 12.18 1.39
C ASP A 23 -7.00 12.21 -0.12
N PRO A 24 -7.50 13.24 -0.84
CA PRO A 24 -7.29 13.35 -2.29
C PRO A 24 -5.83 13.39 -2.72
N GLN A 25 -4.91 13.87 -1.87
CA GLN A 25 -3.49 13.92 -2.21
C GLN A 25 -2.88 12.52 -2.17
N LEU A 26 -3.17 11.74 -1.13
CA LEU A 26 -2.72 10.35 -1.04
C LEU A 26 -3.34 9.48 -2.12
N LEU A 27 -4.64 9.65 -2.38
CA LEU A 27 -5.33 8.94 -3.46
C LEU A 27 -4.69 9.24 -4.82
N ALA A 28 -4.46 10.52 -5.14
CA ALA A 28 -3.81 10.92 -6.38
C ALA A 28 -2.38 10.35 -6.49
N PHE A 29 -1.61 10.38 -5.40
CA PHE A 29 -0.26 9.82 -5.38
C PHE A 29 -0.28 8.30 -5.63
N PHE A 30 -1.18 7.57 -4.96
CA PHE A 30 -1.38 6.14 -5.15
C PHE A 30 -1.78 5.79 -6.59
N ASN A 31 -2.71 6.55 -7.18
CA ASN A 31 -3.18 6.34 -8.54
C ASN A 31 -2.08 6.56 -9.60
N HIS A 32 -1.09 7.41 -9.31
CA HIS A 32 0.08 7.62 -10.17
C HIS A 32 1.18 6.55 -10.02
N LEU A 33 1.10 5.67 -9.01
CA LEU A 33 2.04 4.57 -8.88
C LEU A 33 1.90 3.61 -10.06
N THR A 34 2.99 2.97 -10.45
CA THR A 34 2.92 1.87 -11.40
C THR A 34 2.10 0.71 -10.82
N LEU A 35 1.43 -0.05 -11.69
CA LEU A 35 0.58 -1.18 -11.30
C LEU A 35 1.28 -2.16 -10.34
N GLY A 36 2.59 -2.36 -10.51
CA GLY A 36 3.39 -3.20 -9.60
C GLY A 36 3.38 -2.72 -8.15
N TYR A 37 3.52 -1.41 -7.90
CA TYR A 37 3.48 -0.86 -6.55
C TYR A 37 2.06 -0.85 -5.97
N GLN A 38 1.04 -0.62 -6.80
CA GLN A 38 -0.35 -0.73 -6.35
C GLN A 38 -0.67 -2.16 -5.88
N ARG A 39 -0.25 -3.18 -6.65
CA ARG A 39 -0.36 -4.60 -6.25
C ARG A 39 0.42 -4.91 -4.97
N GLU A 40 1.59 -4.28 -4.76
CA GLU A 40 2.39 -4.45 -3.55
C GLU A 40 1.64 -3.95 -2.30
N TRP A 41 1.01 -2.78 -2.37
CA TRP A 41 0.18 -2.25 -1.30
C TRP A 41 -1.07 -3.10 -1.04
N ALA A 42 -1.75 -3.51 -2.11
CA ALA A 42 -2.90 -4.41 -2.01
C ALA A 42 -2.52 -5.73 -1.31
N ARG A 43 -1.39 -6.33 -1.67
CA ARG A 43 -0.86 -7.52 -0.98
C ARG A 43 -0.52 -7.24 0.47
N TYR A 44 0.12 -6.11 0.77
CA TYR A 44 0.51 -5.79 2.14
C TYR A 44 -0.73 -5.72 3.03
N ILE A 45 -1.78 -5.02 2.61
CA ILE A 45 -3.02 -4.86 3.38
C ILE A 45 -3.83 -6.17 3.38
N PHE A 46 -4.25 -6.66 2.22
CA PHE A 46 -5.22 -7.76 2.11
C PHE A 46 -4.59 -9.16 2.23
N GLY A 47 -3.26 -9.26 2.19
CA GLY A 47 -2.56 -10.50 2.53
C GLY A 47 -2.55 -10.81 4.04
N ALA A 48 -2.84 -9.82 4.90
CA ALA A 48 -2.96 -10.02 6.33
C ALA A 48 -4.35 -10.56 6.70
N LYS A 49 -4.39 -11.68 7.44
CA LYS A 49 -5.66 -12.31 7.87
C LYS A 49 -6.34 -11.57 9.01
N ALA A 50 -5.56 -11.07 9.97
CA ALA A 50 -6.08 -10.41 11.16
C ALA A 50 -6.41 -8.94 10.87
N GLU A 51 -7.61 -8.51 11.25
CA GLU A 51 -8.09 -7.16 11.00
C GLU A 51 -7.20 -6.09 11.64
N ALA A 52 -6.76 -6.30 12.89
CA ALA A 52 -5.84 -5.40 13.56
C ALA A 52 -4.51 -5.19 12.80
N THR A 53 -4.02 -6.23 12.10
CA THR A 53 -2.82 -6.12 11.27
C THR A 53 -3.10 -5.34 9.99
N LYS A 54 -4.27 -5.53 9.36
CA LYS A 54 -4.67 -4.73 8.19
C LYS A 54 -4.73 -3.25 8.55
N GLN A 55 -5.35 -2.90 9.68
CA GLN A 55 -5.44 -1.51 10.15
C GLN A 55 -4.06 -0.88 10.36
N ARG A 56 -3.10 -1.62 10.95
CA ARG A 56 -1.71 -1.17 11.05
C ARG A 56 -1.06 -0.97 9.68
N HIS A 57 -1.27 -1.88 8.74
CA HIS A 57 -0.72 -1.77 7.39
C HIS A 57 -1.32 -0.60 6.60
N ILE A 58 -2.59 -0.27 6.81
CA ILE A 58 -3.24 0.91 6.23
C ILE A 58 -2.59 2.18 6.80
N ALA A 59 -2.42 2.26 8.12
CA ALA A 59 -1.75 3.39 8.76
C ALA A 59 -0.30 3.56 8.24
N ASP A 60 0.46 2.47 8.15
CA ASP A 60 1.81 2.46 7.56
C ASP A 60 1.79 3.01 6.13
N MET A 61 0.88 2.50 5.28
CA MET A 61 0.74 2.95 3.90
C MET A 61 0.50 4.46 3.83
N ARG A 62 -0.46 4.98 4.58
CA ARG A 62 -0.77 6.41 4.60
C ARG A 62 0.44 7.24 4.99
N GLN A 63 1.14 6.86 6.06
CA GLN A 63 2.37 7.54 6.51
C GLN A 63 3.47 7.51 5.44
N ILE A 64 3.65 6.38 4.76
CA ILE A 64 4.71 6.17 3.78
C ILE A 64 4.43 6.97 2.49
N LEU A 65 3.18 6.94 2.01
CA LEU A 65 2.75 7.71 0.84
C LEU A 65 2.79 9.22 1.13
N ALA A 66 2.37 9.65 2.32
CA ALA A 66 2.47 11.06 2.75
C ALA A 66 3.92 11.55 2.78
N ALA A 67 4.87 10.66 3.07
CA ALA A 67 6.29 10.95 3.01
C ALA A 67 6.88 10.91 1.58
N GLY A 68 6.06 10.67 0.55
CA GLY A 68 6.45 10.68 -0.87
C GLY A 68 7.08 9.37 -1.36
N TYR A 69 6.97 8.27 -0.60
CA TYR A 69 7.59 7.00 -0.97
C TYR A 69 6.60 6.03 -1.60
N LYS A 70 6.97 5.47 -2.75
CA LYS A 70 6.17 4.50 -3.52
C LYS A 70 5.98 3.13 -2.88
N SER A 71 6.83 2.75 -1.93
CA SER A 71 6.74 1.45 -1.24
C SER A 71 7.40 1.48 0.13
N LYS A 72 7.07 0.48 0.97
CA LYS A 72 7.71 0.27 2.28
C LYS A 72 9.22 0.09 2.16
N ARG A 73 9.69 -0.59 1.10
CA ARG A 73 11.13 -0.74 0.84
C ARG A 73 11.79 0.60 0.56
N ALA A 74 11.20 1.44 -0.27
CA ALA A 74 11.73 2.76 -0.57
C ALA A 74 11.83 3.64 0.69
N TYR A 75 10.82 3.57 1.56
CA TYR A 75 10.81 4.25 2.85
C TYR A 75 11.89 3.72 3.80
N GLY A 76 12.10 2.41 3.86
CA GLY A 76 13.12 1.78 4.71
C GLY A 76 14.56 2.08 4.26
N SER A 77 14.77 2.37 2.97
CA SER A 77 16.07 2.72 2.40
C SER A 77 16.41 4.21 2.47
N ARG A 78 15.55 5.04 3.06
CA ARG A 78 15.84 6.49 3.19
C ARG A 78 17.06 6.72 4.09
N PRO A 79 17.91 7.73 3.78
CA PRO A 79 18.95 8.15 4.70
C PRO A 79 18.31 8.53 6.04
N LYS A 80 18.81 7.95 7.14
CA LYS A 80 18.46 8.43 8.47
C LYS A 80 19.26 9.71 8.72
N PRO A 81 18.63 10.77 9.25
CA PRO A 81 19.35 11.97 9.66
C PRO A 81 20.39 11.65 10.75
#